data_AF-A0A426DKZ7-F1
#
_entry.id   AF-A0A426DKZ7-F1
#
_cell.length_a   1.000
_cell.length_b   1.000
_cell.length_c   1.000
_cell.angle_alpha   90.00
_cell.angle_beta   90.00
_cell.angle_gamma   90.00
#
_symmetry.space_group_name_H-M   'P 1'
#
loop_
_entity.id
_entity.type
_entity.pdbx_description
1 polymer ?
#
loop_
_entity_poly.entity_id
_entity_poly.type
_entity_poly.pdbx_seq_one_letter_code
_entity_poly.pdbx_strand_id
1 'polypeptide(L)'
;MSIVRYVNKKTGRVALYESTSHYDPETKQSRPIRKYLGTEDPETGELIPSSGKRGRKKEPDDNSSHSKKKKPETDYRFLAETLKKECAEKDARIKVLEHRNQLLRSSLERNVI
;
A
#
# COMPACT_ATOMS: atom_id res chain seq x y z
N MET A 1 -11.18 7.44 -29.00
CA MET A 1 -10.16 7.54 -27.93
C MET A 1 -9.34 6.27 -27.97
N SER A 2 -8.04 6.31 -27.64
CA SER A 2 -7.16 5.13 -27.65
C SER A 2 -6.22 5.14 -26.45
N ILE A 3 -5.73 3.97 -26.02
CA ILE A 3 -4.72 3.86 -24.97
C ILE A 3 -3.34 3.88 -25.60
N VAL A 4 -2.46 4.73 -25.10
CA VAL A 4 -1.08 4.89 -25.58
C VAL A 4 -0.11 4.44 -24.49
N ARG A 5 0.84 3.57 -24.87
CA ARG A 5 1.93 3.08 -24.04
C ARG A 5 3.16 3.96 -24.20
N TYR A 6 3.74 4.38 -23.08
CA TYR A 6 5.00 5.10 -23.06
C TYR A 6 6.03 4.34 -22.23
N VAL A 7 7.05 3.81 -22.89
CA VAL A 7 8.11 3.02 -22.25
C VAL A 7 9.26 3.94 -21.87
N ASN A 8 9.61 3.97 -20.58
CA ASN A 8 10.82 4.62 -20.13
C ASN A 8 12.03 3.75 -20.46
N LYS A 9 12.82 4.14 -21.47
CA LYS A 9 13.98 3.37 -21.96
C LYS A 9 15.06 3.10 -20.91
N LYS A 10 15.14 3.91 -19.83
CA LYS A 10 16.15 3.74 -18.78
C LYS A 10 15.73 2.73 -17.70
N THR A 11 14.43 2.69 -17.37
CA THR A 11 13.91 1.90 -16.25
C THR A 11 12.98 0.76 -16.67
N GLY A 12 12.64 0.67 -17.96
CA GLY A 12 11.69 -0.30 -18.50
C GLY A 12 10.22 -0.04 -18.12
N ARG A 13 9.93 0.93 -17.25
CA ARG A 13 8.56 1.18 -16.76
C ARG A 13 7.66 1.68 -17.88
N VAL A 14 6.45 1.11 -17.97
CA VAL A 14 5.45 1.53 -18.94
C VAL A 14 4.39 2.40 -18.26
N ALA A 15 4.22 3.61 -18.78
CA ALA A 15 3.15 4.52 -18.40
C ALA A 15 2.03 4.47 -19.44
N LEU A 16 0.79 4.39 -18.97
CA LEU A 16 -0.41 4.27 -19.79
C LEU A 16 -1.20 5.58 -19.77
N TYR A 17 -1.62 6.02 -20.95
CA TYR A 17 -2.40 7.23 -21.16
C TYR A 17 -3.64 6.96 -22.01
N GLU A 18 -4.74 7.61 -21.68
CA GLU A 18 -5.92 7.73 -22.54
C GLU A 18 -5.73 8.93 -23.47
N SER A 19 -5.81 8.73 -24.78
CA SER A 19 -5.60 9.75 -25.81
C SER A 19 -6.90 10.07 -26.54
N THR A 20 -7.25 11.36 -26.57
CA THR A 20 -8.35 11.91 -27.37
C THR A 20 -7.77 12.85 -28.43
N SER A 21 -8.24 12.76 -29.67
CA SER A 21 -7.86 13.70 -30.73
C SER A 21 -8.75 14.94 -30.66
N HIS A 22 -8.15 16.12 -30.62
CA HIS A 22 -8.85 17.40 -30.69
C HIS A 22 -8.33 18.19 -31.90
N TYR A 23 -9.22 18.87 -32.63
CA TYR A 23 -8.82 19.75 -33.72
C TYR A 23 -8.52 21.14 -33.16
N ASP A 24 -7.31 21.63 -33.36
CA ASP A 24 -6.92 22.98 -33.00
C ASP A 24 -7.19 23.94 -34.17
N PRO A 25 -8.16 24.87 -34.06
CA PRO A 25 -8.57 25.73 -35.16
C PRO A 25 -7.53 26.81 -35.51
N GLU A 26 -6.65 27.19 -34.57
CA GLU A 26 -5.62 28.20 -34.82
C GLU A 26 -4.49 27.62 -35.66
N THR A 27 -3.98 26.46 -35.23
CA THR A 27 -2.89 25.76 -35.93
C THR A 27 -3.38 24.89 -37.08
N LYS A 28 -4.71 24.72 -37.22
CA LYS A 28 -5.38 23.87 -38.22
C LYS A 28 -4.86 22.43 -38.23
N GLN A 29 -4.53 21.90 -37.05
CA GLN A 29 -3.94 20.57 -36.89
C GLN A 29 -4.69 19.77 -35.82
N SER A 30 -4.80 18.46 -36.05
CA SER A 30 -5.28 17.54 -35.02
C SER A 30 -4.19 17.30 -33.98
N ARG A 31 -4.45 17.62 -32.72
CA ARG A 31 -3.53 17.39 -31.60
C ARG A 31 -4.15 16.42 -30.58
N PRO A 32 -3.37 15.46 -30.06
CA PRO A 32 -3.85 14.56 -29.03
C PRO A 32 -3.80 15.23 -27.65
N ILE A 33 -4.90 15.15 -26.91
CA ILE A 33 -4.95 15.42 -25.46
C ILE A 33 -4.83 14.08 -24.75
N ARG A 34 -3.92 13.99 -23.76
CA ARG A 34 -3.61 12.74 -23.06
C ARG A 34 -3.90 12.85 -21.57
N LYS A 35 -4.64 11.89 -21.03
CA LYS A 35 -4.91 11.73 -19.60
C LYS A 35 -4.12 10.53 -19.07
N TYR A 36 -3.35 10.73 -18.01
CA TYR A 36 -2.60 9.64 -17.38
C TYR A 36 -3.55 8.67 -16.68
N LEU A 37 -3.45 7.39 -17.02
CA LEU A 37 -4.25 6.33 -16.41
C LEU A 37 -3.51 5.62 -15.29
N GLY A 38 -2.21 5.37 -15.46
CA GLY A 38 -1.42 4.59 -14.51
C GLY A 38 -0.19 3.94 -15.13
N THR A 39 0.37 2.95 -14.44
CA THR A 39 1.50 2.15 -14.94
C THR A 39 1.05 0.75 -15.30
N GLU A 40 1.80 0.09 -16.17
CA GLU A 40 1.62 -1.35 -16.44
C GLU A 40 2.35 -2.17 -15.37
N ASP A 41 1.72 -3.24 -14.89
CA ASP A 41 2.35 -4.26 -14.07
C ASP A 41 3.36 -5.04 -14.94
N PRO A 42 4.65 -5.11 -14.56
CA PRO A 42 5.66 -5.82 -15.35
C PRO A 42 5.43 -7.33 -15.45
N GLU A 43 4.70 -7.94 -14.52
CA GLU A 43 4.48 -9.39 -14.51
C GLU A 43 3.20 -9.79 -15.25
N THR A 44 2.12 -9.03 -15.03
CA THR A 44 0.79 -9.36 -15.56
C THR A 44 0.44 -8.60 -16.85
N GLY A 45 1.13 -7.49 -17.12
CA GLY A 45 0.76 -6.58 -18.22
C GLY A 45 -0.52 -5.78 -17.94
N GLU A 46 -1.09 -5.88 -16.74
CA GLU A 46 -2.33 -5.21 -16.38
C GLU A 46 -2.10 -3.73 -16.03
N LEU A 47 -3.14 -2.90 -16.21
CA LEU A 47 -3.10 -1.51 -15.81
C LEU A 47 -3.22 -1.39 -14.29
N ILE A 48 -2.17 -0.89 -13.66
CA ILE A 48 -2.18 -0.40 -12.27
C ILE A 48 -2.65 1.05 -12.30
N PRO A 49 -3.91 1.36 -11.94
CA PRO A 49 -4.43 2.72 -12.04
C PRO A 49 -3.68 3.64 -11.08
N SER A 50 -3.40 4.86 -11.53
CA SER A 50 -2.96 5.94 -10.67
C SER A 50 -4.14 6.39 -9.83
N SER A 51 -4.50 5.62 -8.79
CA SER A 51 -5.52 6.01 -7.82
C SER A 51 -5.24 7.45 -7.41
N GLY A 52 -6.23 8.34 -7.59
CA GLY A 52 -6.07 9.79 -7.72
C GLY A 52 -5.61 10.55 -6.47
N LYS A 53 -4.70 9.99 -5.67
CA LYS A 53 -4.09 10.64 -4.51
C LYS A 53 -2.58 10.43 -4.50
N ARG A 54 -1.89 11.17 -5.37
CA ARG A 54 -0.54 11.70 -5.08
C ARG A 54 -0.48 13.16 -5.47
N GLY A 55 -1.36 13.97 -4.87
CA GLY A 55 -1.14 15.40 -4.74
C GLY A 55 -0.47 15.66 -3.40
N ARG A 56 0.54 16.55 -3.37
CA ARG A 56 1.01 17.22 -2.15
C ARG A 56 -0.23 17.62 -1.36
N LYS A 57 -0.35 17.23 -0.08
CA LYS A 57 -1.36 17.84 0.79
C LYS A 57 -1.09 19.35 0.71
N LYS A 58 -1.99 20.13 0.14
CA LYS A 58 -1.95 21.58 0.33
C LYS A 58 -2.05 21.76 1.84
N GLU A 59 -1.04 22.36 2.44
CA GLU A 59 -1.18 22.86 3.81
C GLU A 59 -2.40 23.79 3.77
N PRO A 60 -3.39 23.61 4.67
CA PRO A 60 -4.56 24.43 4.65
C PRO A 60 -4.15 25.84 5.04
N ASP A 61 -4.32 26.77 4.09
CA ASP A 61 -4.32 28.19 4.35
C ASP A 61 -5.34 28.46 5.46
N ASP A 62 -4.85 29.08 6.53
CA ASP A 62 -5.60 29.40 7.72
C ASP A 62 -6.60 30.50 7.35
N ASN A 63 -7.88 30.13 7.19
CA ASN A 63 -9.08 30.95 7.46
C ASN A 63 -10.28 30.48 6.62
N SER A 64 -10.99 29.45 7.07
CA SER A 64 -12.46 29.40 7.04
C SER A 64 -12.99 28.16 7.77
N SER A 65 -13.71 28.40 8.88
CA SER A 65 -14.81 27.58 9.42
C SER A 65 -14.74 26.05 9.22
N HIS A 66 -13.90 25.40 10.03
CA HIS A 66 -13.69 23.95 9.99
C HIS A 66 -14.77 23.17 10.77
N SER A 67 -15.76 22.65 10.05
CA SER A 67 -16.46 21.42 10.43
C SER A 67 -15.52 20.22 10.23
N LYS A 68 -14.56 20.02 11.17
CA LYS A 68 -13.72 18.81 11.20
C LYS A 68 -14.53 17.69 11.86
N LYS A 69 -15.01 16.74 11.06
CA LYS A 69 -15.26 15.37 11.53
C LYS A 69 -13.96 14.86 12.17
N LYS A 70 -13.87 14.89 13.50
CA LYS A 70 -12.79 14.27 14.26
C LYS A 70 -12.83 12.77 13.94
N LYS A 71 -11.84 12.27 13.21
CA LYS A 71 -11.55 10.83 13.21
C LYS A 71 -11.27 10.45 14.67
N PRO A 72 -11.77 9.31 15.18
CA PRO A 72 -11.43 8.90 16.53
C PRO A 72 -9.92 8.80 16.57
N GLU A 73 -9.32 9.62 17.41
CA GLU A 73 -7.89 9.59 17.69
C GLU A 73 -7.63 8.17 18.19
N THR A 74 -7.02 7.33 17.36
CA THR A 74 -6.65 5.98 17.76
C THR A 74 -5.75 6.14 18.97
N ASP A 75 -6.22 5.69 20.14
CA ASP A 75 -5.50 5.80 21.40
C ASP A 75 -4.26 4.90 21.34
N TYR A 76 -3.16 5.44 20.82
CA TYR A 76 -1.88 4.74 20.68
C TYR A 76 -1.39 4.17 22.02
N ARG A 77 -1.78 4.80 23.14
CA ARG A 77 -1.54 4.27 24.49
C ARG A 77 -2.25 2.94 24.71
N PHE A 78 -3.54 2.87 24.42
CA PHE A 78 -4.32 1.63 24.55
C PHE A 78 -3.76 0.54 23.63
N LEU A 79 -3.43 0.87 22.39
CA LEU A 79 -2.80 -0.07 21.45
C LEU A 79 -1.43 -0.58 21.96
N ALA A 80 -0.61 0.29 22.54
CA ALA A 80 0.67 -0.12 23.10
C ALA A 80 0.48 -1.03 24.32
N GLU A 81 -0.52 -0.77 25.16
CA GLU A 81 -0.85 -1.60 26.31
C GLU A 81 -1.37 -2.98 25.90
N THR A 82 -2.25 -3.05 24.90
CA THR A 82 -2.76 -4.34 24.40
C THR A 82 -1.65 -5.18 23.79
N LEU A 83 -0.79 -4.59 22.96
CA LEU A 83 0.36 -5.30 22.37
C LEU A 83 1.33 -5.82 23.43
N LYS A 84 1.60 -5.05 24.50
CA LYS A 84 2.45 -5.50 25.60
C LYS A 84 1.85 -6.70 26.34
N LYS A 85 0.54 -6.69 26.60
CA LYS A 85 -0.17 -7.82 27.23
C LYS A 85 -0.09 -9.07 26.35
N GLU A 86 -0.35 -8.93 25.06
CA GLU A 86 -0.31 -10.03 24.10
C GLU A 86 1.09 -10.66 23.99
N CYS A 87 2.14 -9.84 24.01
CA CYS A 87 3.53 -10.34 24.05
C CYS A 87 3.79 -11.16 25.32
N ALA A 88 3.37 -10.66 26.50
CA ALA A 88 3.58 -11.37 27.75
C ALA A 88 2.85 -12.73 27.80
N GLU A 89 1.63 -12.79 27.27
CA GLU A 89 0.86 -14.04 27.15
C GLU A 89 1.53 -15.05 26.21
N LYS A 90 2.04 -14.57 25.07
CA LYS A 90 2.79 -15.39 24.11
C LYS A 90 4.07 -15.96 24.72
N ASP A 91 4.82 -15.14 25.45
CA ASP A 91 6.05 -15.58 26.14
C ASP A 91 5.77 -16.64 27.21
N ALA A 92 4.68 -16.48 27.98
CA ALA A 92 4.25 -17.48 28.95
C ALA A 92 3.89 -18.81 28.27
N ARG A 93 3.16 -18.75 27.14
CA ARG A 93 2.81 -19.94 26.35
C ARG A 93 4.04 -20.64 25.79
N ILE A 94 5.03 -19.88 25.30
CA ILE A 94 6.30 -20.43 24.80
C ILE A 94 7.00 -21.21 25.92
N LYS A 95 7.15 -20.62 27.11
CA LYS A 95 7.78 -21.30 28.26
C LYS A 95 7.10 -22.62 28.63
N VAL A 96 5.76 -22.66 28.64
CA VAL A 96 5.00 -23.88 28.94
C VAL A 96 5.23 -24.95 27.87
N LEU A 97 5.22 -24.57 26.59
CA LEU A 97 5.46 -25.51 25.49
C LEU A 97 6.89 -26.02 25.48
N GLU A 98 7.87 -25.16 25.76
CA GLU A 98 9.29 -25.54 25.88
C GLU A 98 9.49 -26.55 27.01
N HIS A 99 8.91 -26.29 28.20
CA HIS A 99 8.98 -27.22 29.32
C HIS A 99 8.34 -28.57 28.98
N ARG A 100 7.15 -28.57 28.35
CA ARG A 100 6.50 -29.80 27.91
C ARG A 100 7.34 -30.56 26.88
N ASN A 101 7.92 -29.86 25.90
CA ASN A 101 8.79 -30.45 24.90
C ASN A 101 10.04 -31.06 25.53
N GLN A 102 10.63 -30.40 26.53
CA GLN A 102 11.78 -30.92 27.27
C GLN A 102 11.45 -32.22 27.99
N LEU A 103 10.30 -32.29 28.67
CA LEU A 103 9.82 -33.50 29.32
C LEU A 103 9.61 -34.64 28.33
N LEU A 104 8.93 -34.38 27.21
CA LEU A 104 8.68 -35.38 26.17
C LEU A 104 9.99 -35.90 25.56
N ARG A 105 10.95 -35.02 25.29
CA ARG A 105 12.30 -35.41 24.82
C ARG A 105 12.98 -36.34 25.82
N SER A 106 12.99 -35.99 27.11
CA SER A 106 13.58 -36.84 28.15
C SER A 106 12.88 -38.20 28.28
N SER A 107 11.55 -38.25 28.09
CA SER A 107 10.80 -39.51 28.11
C SER A 107 11.11 -40.39 26.92
N LEU A 108 11.29 -39.79 25.73
CA LEU A 108 11.69 -40.53 24.52
C LEU A 108 13.11 -41.06 24.66
N GLU A 109 14.05 -40.24 25.15
CA GLU A 109 15.44 -40.66 25.40
C GLU A 109 15.52 -41.86 26.37
N ARG A 110 14.68 -41.89 27.42
CA ARG A 110 14.60 -43.03 28.35
C ARG A 110 14.01 -44.30 27.74
N ASN A 111 13.14 -44.18 26.74
CA ASN A 111 12.46 -45.33 26.11
C ASN A 111 13.25 -45.92 24.94
N VAL A 112 14.36 -45.29 24.53
CA VAL A 112 15.22 -45.71 23.40
C VAL A 112 16.46 -46.52 23.89
N ILE A 113 16.64 -46.67 25.20
CA ILE A 113 17.62 -47.56 25.85
C ILE A 113 16.90 -48.84 26.31
#